data_AF-A0A661I870-F1
#
_entry.id   AF-A0A661I870-F1
#
_cell.length_a   1.000
_cell.length_b   1.000
_cell.length_c   1.000
_cell.angle_alpha   90.00
_cell.angle_beta   90.00
_cell.angle_gamma   90.00
#
_symmetry.space_group_name_H-M   'P 1'
#
loop_
_entity.id
_entity.type
_entity.pdbx_description
1 polymer ?
#
loop_
_entity_poly.entity_id
_entity_poly.type
_entity_poly.pdbx_seq_one_letter_code
_entity_poly.pdbx_strand_id
1 'polypeptide(L)' 'VIKGWTGLYELYLPEPYFRLAYDAGLGSKNSQGFGMVEVVRRKLYEQNDNI' A
#
# COMPACT_ATOMS: atom_id res chain seq x y z
N VAL A 1 -4.15 4.79 21.60
CA VAL A 1 -4.91 3.94 20.64
C VAL A 1 -4.39 4.24 19.23
N ILE A 2 -4.05 3.22 18.44
CA ILE A 2 -3.67 3.39 17.02
C ILE A 2 -4.89 3.02 16.18
N LYS A 3 -5.29 3.89 15.24
CA LYS A 3 -6.31 3.61 14.23
C LYS A 3 -5.63 3.56 12.87
N GLY A 4 -5.90 2.52 12.08
CA GLY A 4 -5.30 2.30 10.77
C GLY A 4 -6.36 1.89 9.75
N TRP A 5 -5.98 1.92 8.48
CA TRP A 5 -6.82 1.54 7.35
C TRP A 5 -6.09 0.51 6.50
N THR A 6 -6.81 -0.52 6.08
CA THR A 6 -6.32 -1.59 5.20
C THR A 6 -7.34 -1.79 4.09
N GLY A 7 -6.87 -1.89 2.85
CA GLY A 7 -7.73 -2.06 1.69
C GLY A 7 -6.99 -1.78 0.39
N LEU A 8 -7.71 -1.91 -0.72
CA LEU A 8 -7.21 -1.55 -2.04
C LEU A 8 -7.49 -0.08 -2.32
N TYR A 9 -6.46 0.62 -2.79
CA TYR A 9 -6.53 2.05 -3.11
C TYR A 9 -5.91 2.30 -4.47
N GLU A 10 -6.43 3.32 -5.16
CA GLU A 10 -5.81 3.88 -6.37
C GLU A 10 -5.07 5.16 -6.00
N LEU A 11 -3.85 5.29 -6.50
CA LEU A 11 -2.90 6.35 -6.16
C LEU A 11 -2.59 7.15 -7.42
N TYR A 12 -2.84 8.47 -7.38
CA TYR A 12 -2.47 9.40 -8.44
C TYR A 12 -1.46 10.41 -7.91
N LEU A 13 -0.19 10.22 -8.27
CA LEU A 13 0.92 11.04 -7.79
C LEU A 13 2.12 10.98 -8.74
N PRO A 14 3.03 11.98 -8.69
CA PRO A 14 4.32 11.89 -9.36
C PRO A 14 5.13 10.68 -8.92
N GLU A 15 5.80 10.04 -9.89
CA GLU A 15 6.63 8.85 -9.70
C GLU A 15 7.64 8.94 -8.54
N PRO A 16 8.35 10.06 -8.30
CA PRO A 16 9.31 10.14 -7.19
C PRO A 16 8.67 9.99 -5.82
N TYR A 17 7.45 10.48 -5.64
CA TYR A 17 6.73 10.36 -4.37
C TYR A 17 6.18 8.95 -4.17
N PHE A 18 5.76 8.30 -5.26
CA PHE A 18 5.37 6.90 -5.20
C PHE A 18 6.54 6.03 -4.74
N ARG A 19 7.72 6.18 -5.34
CA ARG A 19 8.92 5.41 -4.94
C ARG A 19 9.29 5.63 -3.48
N LEU A 20 9.31 6.89 -3.04
CA LEU A 20 9.56 7.22 -1.64
C LEU A 20 8.58 6.51 -0.70
N ALA A 21 7.28 6.59 -0.98
CA ALA A 21 6.25 5.96 -0.16
C ALA A 21 6.27 4.43 -0.24
N TYR A 22 6.66 3.86 -1.38
CA TYR A 22 6.78 2.42 -1.57
C TYR A 22 7.93 1.86 -0.72
N ASP A 23 9.09 2.55 -0.74
CA ASP A 23 10.27 2.11 0.00
C ASP A 23 10.16 2.39 1.50
N ALA A 24 9.60 3.55 1.88
CA ALA A 24 9.53 3.98 3.28
C ALA A 24 8.19 3.65 3.97
N GLY A 25 7.14 3.33 3.23
CA GLY A 25 5.76 3.21 3.70
C GLY A 25 4.97 4.53 3.67
N LEU A 26 3.65 4.42 3.58
CA LEU A 26 2.71 5.55 3.63
C LEU A 26 2.41 5.98 5.08
N GLY A 27 2.25 7.28 5.29
CA GLY A 27 1.79 7.83 6.57
C GLY A 27 2.89 7.91 7.63
N SER A 28 2.65 7.32 8.81
CA SER A 28 3.55 7.42 9.97
C SER A 28 3.82 6.06 10.61
N LYS A 29 4.82 6.02 11.51
CA LYS A 29 5.21 4.81 12.26
C LYS A 29 5.68 3.66 11.37
N ASN A 30 6.30 3.96 10.23
CA ASN A 30 6.76 2.93 9.30
C ASN A 30 7.82 2.01 9.92
N SER A 31 8.72 2.56 10.73
CA SER A 31 9.71 1.77 11.50
C SER A 31 9.08 0.89 12.60
N GLN A 32 7.79 1.06 12.91
CA GLN A 32 7.03 0.17 13.80
C GLN A 32 6.16 -0.84 13.02
N GLY A 33 6.30 -0.91 11.70
CA GLY A 33 5.62 -1.88 10.83
C GLY A 33 4.31 -1.41 10.20
N PHE A 34 4.04 -0.09 10.13
CA PHE A 34 2.80 0.45 9.53
C PHE A 34 3.02 1.04 8.14
N GLY A 35 1.97 1.08 7.32
CA GLY A 35 1.96 1.83 6.05
C GLY A 35 2.66 1.16 4.87
N MET A 36 3.13 -0.09 5.02
CA MET A 36 3.64 -0.88 3.90
C MET A 36 2.52 -1.17 2.90
N VAL A 37 2.84 -1.05 1.62
CA VAL A 37 1.90 -1.29 0.52
C VAL A 37 2.56 -2.15 -0.55
N GLU A 38 1.74 -2.81 -1.37
CA GLU A 38 2.19 -3.55 -2.54
C GLU A 38 1.52 -3.01 -3.82
N VAL A 39 2.18 -3.16 -4.96
CA VAL A 39 1.58 -2.82 -6.25
C VAL A 39 0.70 -3.97 -6.72
N VAL A 40 -0.59 -3.69 -6.79
CA VAL A 40 -1.62 -4.63 -7.18
C VAL A 40 -1.76 -4.68 -8.70
N ARG A 41 -1.46 -5.84 -9.31
CA ARG A 41 -1.79 -6.11 -10.71
C ARG A 41 -3.16 -6.77 -10.80
N ARG A 42 -4.07 -6.16 -11.58
CA ARG A 42 -5.48 -6.59 -11.73
C ARG A 42 -5.66 -8.08 -12.07
N LYS A 43 -4.75 -8.70 -12.81
CA LYS A 43 -4.84 -10.14 -13.18
C LYS A 43 -4.56 -11.13 -12.05
N LEU A 44 -3.96 -10.71 -10.93
CA LEU A 44 -3.60 -11.61 -9.82
C LEU A 44 -4.61 -11.59 -8.67
N TYR A 45 -5.32 -10.48 -8.45
CA TYR A 45 -6.29 -10.37 -7.36
C TYR A 45 -7.57 -11.17 -7.64
N GLU A 46 -8.05 -11.18 -8.89
CA GLU A 46 -9.23 -11.96 -9.28
C GLU A 46 -9.07 -13.48 -9.07
N GLN A 47 -7.84 -14.00 -8.98
CA GLN A 47 -7.60 -15.43 -8.69
C GLN A 47 -7.57 -15.75 -7.18
N ASN A 48 -7.25 -14.79 -6.32
CA ASN A 48 -7.09 -15.02 -4.88
C ASN A 48 -8.41 -14.91 -4.11
N ASP A 49 -9.41 -14.18 -4.63
CA ASP A 49 -10.73 -14.04 -3.99
C ASP A 49 -11.69 -15.21 -4.31
N ASN A 50 -11.22 -16.25 -5.03
CA ASN A 50 -11.99 -17.42 -5.44
C ASN A 50 -11.61 -18.71 -4.67
N ILE A 51 -10.92 -18.61 -3.52
CA ILE A 51 -10.55 -19.75 -2.66
C ILE A 51 -11.10 -19.54 -1.25
#